data_AF-A0A1L7XXG7-F1
#
_entry.id   AF-A0A1L7XXG7-F1
#
_cell.length_a   1.000
_cell.length_b   1.000
_cell.length_c   1.000
_cell.angle_alpha   90.00
_cell.angle_beta   90.00
_cell.angle_gamma   90.00
#
_symmetry.space_group_name_H-M   'P 1'
#
loop_
_entity.id
_entity.type
_entity.pdbx_description
1 polymer ?
#
loop_
_entity_poly.entity_id
_entity_poly.type
_entity_poly.pdbx_seq_one_letter_code
_entity_poly.pdbx_strand_id
1 'polypeptide(L)'
;MYSISGLLADMLESGRYSDLTIKCSGKVFKVHRNVVCLQSKPLAAHVDGGFAEAITGEINLPGDHPQTLERLIKFLYTGNFDAIPSADEAANEISYATTEELSSDLAEEVSRKAAEGHSGILITCTRVFIMAEKYDIPDLKNLAKTKFEGAISTEWNTCALSVSLRLMYDELPESDRLIKDVAIEAAASHVKELTDRGEFAALCRENGDIALDVLKACSNLLADHGGNCTCYGAQHATYGSYSRSNQYCRNCGSYFS
;
A
#
# COMPACT_ATOMS: atom_id res chain seq x y z
N MET A 1 -18.70 22.94 20.05
CA MET A 1 -17.39 23.53 19.68
C MET A 1 -16.91 22.74 18.47
N TYR A 2 -16.79 23.35 17.30
CA TYR A 2 -16.32 22.63 16.11
C TYR A 2 -14.83 22.33 16.27
N SER A 3 -14.43 21.08 16.02
CA SER A 3 -13.01 20.74 15.86
C SER A 3 -12.51 21.33 14.54
N ILE A 4 -11.24 21.74 14.49
CA ILE A 4 -10.60 22.23 13.25
C ILE A 4 -10.73 21.18 12.13
N SER A 5 -10.57 19.89 12.47
CA SER A 5 -10.74 18.79 11.52
C SER A 5 -12.17 18.71 10.94
N GLY A 6 -13.19 18.92 11.78
CA GLY A 6 -14.58 18.96 11.32
C GLY A 6 -14.86 20.15 10.39
N LEU A 7 -14.33 21.33 10.73
CA LEU A 7 -14.45 22.51 9.87
C LEU A 7 -13.77 22.31 8.51
N LEU A 8 -12.58 21.70 8.48
CA LEU A 8 -11.87 21.40 7.24
C LEU A 8 -12.63 20.39 6.37
N ALA A 9 -13.20 19.34 6.98
CA ALA A 9 -14.06 18.40 6.26
C ALA A 9 -15.26 19.11 5.60
N ASP A 10 -15.96 19.97 6.33
CA ASP A 10 -17.09 20.75 5.81
C ASP A 10 -16.67 21.71 4.68
N MET A 11 -15.46 22.27 4.76
CA MET A 11 -14.90 23.12 3.70
C MET A 11 -14.67 22.34 2.41
N LEU A 12 -14.13 21.12 2.50
CA LEU A 12 -13.93 20.26 1.34
C LEU A 12 -15.27 19.84 0.72
N GLU A 13 -16.23 19.40 1.53
CA GLU A 13 -17.54 18.94 1.06
C GLU A 13 -18.35 20.07 0.41
N SER A 14 -18.38 21.24 1.04
CA SER A 14 -19.14 22.38 0.52
C SER A 14 -18.45 23.12 -0.62
N GLY A 15 -17.12 23.02 -0.73
CA GLY A 15 -16.29 23.77 -1.67
C GLY A 15 -16.33 25.29 -1.47
N ARG A 16 -16.88 25.78 -0.35
CA ARG A 16 -17.02 27.21 -0.08
C ARG A 16 -15.65 27.85 0.12
N TYR A 17 -15.41 28.94 -0.60
CA TYR A 17 -14.13 29.68 -0.61
C TYR A 17 -12.95 28.92 -1.22
N SER A 18 -13.24 27.86 -1.98
CA SER A 18 -12.21 27.21 -2.82
C SER A 18 -11.63 28.21 -3.83
N ASP A 19 -10.31 28.17 -3.96
CA ASP A 19 -9.48 29.03 -4.81
C ASP A 19 -8.55 28.20 -5.72
N LEU A 20 -8.75 26.88 -5.74
CA LEU A 20 -8.06 25.91 -6.57
C LEU A 20 -9.02 24.79 -6.99
N THR A 21 -8.89 24.37 -8.24
CA THR A 21 -9.63 23.23 -8.80
C THR A 21 -8.63 22.19 -9.29
N ILE A 22 -8.75 20.95 -8.82
CA ILE A 22 -7.96 19.82 -9.32
C ILE A 22 -8.88 18.94 -10.17
N LYS A 23 -8.48 18.65 -11.39
CA LYS A 23 -9.22 17.79 -12.33
C LYS A 23 -8.44 16.53 -12.60
N CYS A 24 -9.09 15.38 -12.54
CA CYS A 24 -8.47 14.08 -12.75
C CYS A 24 -9.49 13.15 -13.41
N SER A 25 -9.23 12.78 -14.67
CA SER A 25 -10.02 11.81 -15.44
C SER A 25 -11.54 12.00 -15.34
N GLY A 26 -12.00 13.24 -15.54
CA GLY A 26 -13.41 13.63 -15.49
C GLY A 26 -13.95 14.01 -14.11
N LYS A 27 -13.27 13.66 -13.00
CA LYS A 27 -13.58 14.17 -11.67
C LYS A 27 -13.01 15.57 -11.47
N VAL A 28 -13.76 16.40 -10.75
CA VAL A 28 -13.40 17.79 -10.44
C VAL A 28 -13.47 17.99 -8.93
N PHE A 29 -12.37 18.41 -8.33
CA PHE A 29 -12.24 18.65 -6.90
C PHE A 29 -12.03 20.15 -6.65
N LYS A 30 -12.97 20.77 -5.93
CA LYS A 30 -12.84 22.15 -5.46
C LYS A 30 -12.10 22.15 -4.12
N VAL A 31 -10.91 22.75 -4.09
CA VAL A 31 -10.01 22.70 -2.95
C VAL A 31 -9.44 24.09 -2.62
N HIS A 32 -8.75 24.17 -1.49
CA HIS A 32 -8.17 25.38 -0.95
C HIS A 32 -6.65 25.31 -1.06
N ARG A 33 -6.03 26.31 -1.70
CA ARG A 33 -4.58 26.38 -1.91
C ARG A 33 -3.82 26.27 -0.60
N ASN A 34 -4.26 27.00 0.43
CA ASN A 34 -3.62 27.00 1.74
C ASN A 34 -3.68 25.64 2.47
N VAL A 35 -4.67 24.79 2.19
CA VAL A 35 -4.73 23.43 2.74
C VAL A 35 -3.83 22.50 1.95
N VAL A 36 -3.93 22.54 0.62
CA VAL A 36 -3.26 21.57 -0.26
C VAL A 36 -1.77 21.86 -0.44
N CYS A 37 -1.42 23.11 -0.75
CA CYS A 37 -0.05 23.50 -1.12
C CYS A 37 0.90 23.50 0.07
N LEU A 38 0.40 23.77 1.29
CA LEU A 38 1.24 23.69 2.50
C LEU A 38 1.63 22.25 2.87
N GLN A 39 0.92 21.26 2.33
CA GLN A 39 1.13 19.85 2.66
C GLN A 39 1.77 19.03 1.53
N SER A 40 1.82 19.56 0.31
CA SER A 40 2.42 18.88 -0.84
C SER A 40 3.22 19.85 -1.69
N LYS A 41 4.56 19.69 -1.71
CA LYS A 41 5.44 20.55 -2.53
C LYS A 41 5.18 20.39 -4.04
N PRO A 42 4.97 19.17 -4.58
CA PRO A 42 4.63 19.01 -5.99
C PRO A 42 3.32 19.70 -6.37
N LEU A 43 2.28 19.64 -5.52
CA LEU A 43 1.03 20.37 -5.80
C LEU A 43 1.22 21.89 -5.69
N ALA A 44 1.99 22.37 -4.71
CA ALA A 44 2.35 23.78 -4.59
C ALA A 44 3.09 24.29 -5.83
N ALA A 45 4.03 23.49 -6.38
CA ALA A 45 4.81 23.87 -7.55
C ALA A 45 3.95 24.16 -8.80
N HIS A 46 2.78 23.55 -8.93
CA HIS A 46 1.85 23.85 -10.02
C HIS A 46 1.27 25.27 -9.90
N VAL A 47 1.03 25.76 -8.69
CA VAL A 47 0.37 27.05 -8.45
C VAL A 47 1.31 28.20 -8.08
N ASP A 48 2.51 27.89 -7.59
CA ASP A 48 3.56 28.86 -7.24
C ASP A 48 4.41 29.25 -8.45
N GLY A 49 4.34 28.48 -9.54
CA GLY A 49 5.03 28.76 -10.79
C GLY A 49 4.44 29.92 -11.59
N GLY A 50 5.08 30.26 -12.71
CA GLY A 50 4.58 31.27 -13.67
C GLY A 50 3.68 30.70 -14.77
N PHE A 51 3.21 29.46 -14.63
CA PHE A 51 2.44 28.76 -15.66
C PHE A 51 0.93 29.08 -15.57
N ALA A 52 0.15 28.58 -16.53
CA ALA A 52 -1.27 28.90 -16.66
C ALA A 52 -2.08 28.50 -15.42
N GLU A 53 -1.65 27.47 -14.71
CA GLU A 53 -2.25 26.91 -13.50
C GLU A 53 -2.25 27.93 -12.35
N ALA A 54 -1.16 28.70 -12.19
CA ALA A 54 -1.06 29.73 -11.17
C ALA A 54 -2.13 30.83 -11.36
N ILE A 55 -2.38 31.19 -12.62
CA ILE A 55 -3.34 32.23 -13.03
C ILE A 55 -4.78 31.69 -13.01
N THR A 56 -5.01 30.50 -13.56
CA THR A 56 -6.34 29.90 -13.71
C THR A 56 -6.86 29.28 -12.42
N GLY A 57 -5.96 28.85 -11.52
CA GLY A 57 -6.32 28.06 -10.35
C GLY A 57 -6.84 26.68 -10.71
N GLU A 58 -6.41 26.13 -11.84
CA GLU A 58 -6.77 24.78 -12.27
C GLU A 58 -5.53 23.91 -12.46
N ILE A 59 -5.53 22.71 -11.87
CA ILE A 59 -4.51 21.68 -12.08
C ILE A 59 -5.18 20.49 -12.77
N ASN A 60 -4.62 20.01 -13.88
CA ASN A 60 -5.09 18.83 -14.59
C ASN A 60 -4.11 17.67 -14.39
N LEU A 61 -4.60 16.55 -13.84
CA LEU A 61 -3.83 15.35 -13.51
C LEU A 61 -4.44 14.12 -14.21
N PRO A 62 -4.31 14.01 -15.55
CA PRO A 62 -4.95 12.93 -16.30
C PRO A 62 -4.33 11.54 -16.03
N GLY A 63 -3.03 11.47 -15.74
CA GLY A 63 -2.34 10.20 -15.48
C GLY A 63 -2.52 9.65 -14.05
N ASP A 64 -3.31 10.31 -13.20
CA ASP A 64 -3.56 9.84 -11.83
C ASP A 64 -4.87 9.07 -11.71
N HIS A 65 -4.90 8.13 -10.78
CA HIS A 65 -6.10 7.37 -10.48
C HIS A 65 -7.10 8.23 -9.66
N PRO A 66 -8.32 8.53 -10.17
CA PRO A 66 -9.20 9.54 -9.58
C PRO A 66 -9.69 9.18 -8.16
N GLN A 67 -9.91 7.90 -7.87
CA GLN A 67 -10.31 7.42 -6.54
C GLN A 67 -9.16 7.49 -5.53
N THR A 68 -7.92 7.33 -6.00
CA THR A 68 -6.73 7.42 -5.14
C THR A 68 -6.43 8.89 -4.85
N LEU A 69 -6.58 9.77 -5.84
CA LEU A 69 -6.46 11.21 -5.67
C LEU A 69 -7.52 11.75 -4.70
N GLU A 70 -8.77 11.27 -4.79
CA GLU A 70 -9.81 11.65 -3.85
C GLU A 70 -9.45 11.30 -2.40
N ARG A 71 -8.86 10.12 -2.16
CA ARG A 71 -8.37 9.70 -0.83
C ARG A 71 -7.25 10.59 -0.33
N LEU A 72 -6.30 10.94 -1.20
CA LEU A 72 -5.23 11.88 -0.88
C LEU A 72 -5.82 13.25 -0.50
N ILE A 73 -6.75 13.78 -1.29
CA ILE A 73 -7.40 15.07 -0.99
C ILE A 73 -8.14 14.99 0.34
N LYS A 74 -8.94 13.94 0.60
CA LYS A 74 -9.62 13.77 1.91
C LYS A 74 -8.63 13.74 3.06
N PHE A 75 -7.48 13.08 2.89
CA PHE A 75 -6.42 13.08 3.90
C PHE A 75 -5.91 14.49 4.20
N LEU A 76 -5.68 15.33 3.19
CA LEU A 76 -5.20 16.71 3.41
C LEU A 76 -6.13 17.57 4.28
N TYR A 77 -7.42 17.25 4.34
CA TYR A 77 -8.38 17.98 5.17
C TYR A 77 -8.65 17.30 6.53
N THR A 78 -8.58 15.98 6.58
CA THR A 78 -9.07 15.21 7.73
C THR A 78 -7.96 14.49 8.50
N GLY A 79 -6.77 14.37 7.93
CA GLY A 79 -5.67 13.55 8.45
C GLY A 79 -5.91 12.05 8.30
N ASN A 80 -6.93 11.62 7.56
CA ASN A 80 -7.26 10.21 7.38
C ASN A 80 -7.76 9.91 5.95
N PHE A 81 -7.68 8.64 5.54
CA PHE A 81 -8.26 8.16 4.28
C PHE A 81 -8.98 6.83 4.48
N ASP A 82 -10.05 6.57 3.72
CA ASP A 82 -10.76 5.30 3.82
C ASP A 82 -10.06 4.23 2.97
N ALA A 83 -9.52 3.22 3.65
CA ALA A 83 -8.80 2.12 3.00
C ALA A 83 -9.74 1.02 2.48
N ILE A 84 -10.98 1.01 2.97
CA ILE A 84 -12.02 0.08 2.52
C ILE A 84 -12.65 0.68 1.25
N PRO A 85 -12.59 -0.01 0.11
CA PRO A 85 -13.30 0.43 -1.08
C PRO A 85 -14.81 0.42 -0.84
N SER A 86 -15.52 1.48 -1.26
CA SER A 86 -16.98 1.46 -1.29
C SER A 86 -17.48 0.53 -2.41
N ALA A 87 -18.74 0.08 -2.30
CA ALA A 87 -19.35 -0.75 -3.33
C ALA A 87 -19.37 -0.05 -4.72
N ASP A 88 -19.56 1.27 -4.73
CA ASP A 88 -19.54 2.08 -5.95
C ASP A 88 -18.12 2.24 -6.51
N GLU A 89 -17.08 2.20 -5.67
CA GLU A 89 -15.69 2.26 -6.12
C GLU A 89 -15.27 0.95 -6.77
N ALA A 90 -15.64 -0.19 -6.19
CA ALA A 90 -15.40 -1.50 -6.79
C ALA A 90 -16.03 -1.62 -8.19
N ALA A 91 -17.20 -0.99 -8.40
CA ALA A 91 -17.85 -0.94 -9.70
C ALA A 91 -17.13 0.01 -10.70
N ASN A 92 -16.59 1.14 -10.23
CA ASN A 92 -15.93 2.13 -11.09
C ASN A 92 -14.50 1.76 -11.52
N GLU A 93 -13.79 0.92 -10.76
CA GLU A 93 -12.48 0.36 -11.16
C GLU A 93 -12.53 -0.33 -12.52
N ILE A 94 -13.64 -1.03 -12.81
CA ILE A 94 -13.87 -1.74 -14.08
C ILE A 94 -13.96 -0.74 -15.26
N SER A 95 -14.48 0.46 -15.02
CA SER A 95 -14.55 1.49 -16.06
C SER A 95 -13.19 2.14 -16.32
N TYR A 96 -12.39 2.39 -15.28
CA TYR A 96 -11.09 3.07 -15.40
C TYR A 96 -10.00 2.19 -16.01
N ALA A 97 -10.03 0.89 -15.72
CA ALA A 97 -9.09 -0.10 -16.25
C ALA A 97 -9.19 -0.30 -17.78
N THR A 98 -10.26 0.18 -18.42
CA THR A 98 -10.46 0.04 -19.87
C THR A 98 -9.84 1.17 -20.71
N THR A 99 -9.27 2.21 -20.09
CA THR A 99 -8.91 3.46 -20.81
C THR A 99 -7.43 3.85 -20.89
N GLU A 100 -6.48 3.38 -20.08
CA GLU A 100 -5.04 3.69 -20.27
C GLU A 100 -4.07 2.55 -19.87
N GLU A 101 -2.87 2.60 -20.48
CA GLU A 101 -1.80 1.59 -20.60
C GLU A 101 -1.20 1.03 -19.30
N LEU A 102 -2.00 0.38 -18.46
CA LEU A 102 -1.52 -0.70 -17.61
C LEU A 102 -1.70 -2.01 -18.40
N SER A 103 -0.72 -2.92 -18.39
CA SER A 103 -0.74 -4.09 -19.29
C SER A 103 -2.11 -4.80 -19.22
N SER A 104 -2.73 -4.97 -20.39
CA SER A 104 -4.07 -5.54 -20.60
C SER A 104 -4.35 -6.77 -19.71
N ASP A 105 -3.32 -7.57 -19.47
CA ASP A 105 -3.39 -8.82 -18.72
C ASP A 105 -3.58 -8.62 -17.21
N LEU A 106 -3.09 -7.51 -16.62
CA LEU A 106 -3.31 -7.16 -15.21
C LEU A 106 -4.72 -6.64 -14.96
N ALA A 107 -5.20 -5.77 -15.85
CA ALA A 107 -6.49 -5.10 -15.73
C ALA A 107 -7.65 -6.11 -15.73
N GLU A 108 -7.57 -7.14 -16.59
CA GLU A 108 -8.54 -8.23 -16.62
C GLU A 108 -8.46 -9.13 -15.38
N GLU A 109 -7.26 -9.36 -14.83
CA GLU A 109 -7.06 -10.18 -13.64
C GLU A 109 -7.55 -9.48 -12.36
N VAL A 110 -7.31 -8.17 -12.24
CA VAL A 110 -7.84 -7.32 -11.16
C VAL A 110 -9.38 -7.30 -11.23
N SER A 111 -9.96 -7.21 -12.43
CA SER A 111 -11.41 -7.20 -12.64
C SER A 111 -12.08 -8.53 -12.30
N ARG A 112 -11.46 -9.67 -12.65
CA ARG A 112 -12.01 -11.00 -12.32
C ARG A 112 -11.98 -11.31 -10.83
N LYS A 113 -11.00 -10.78 -10.09
CA LYS A 113 -10.80 -11.14 -8.68
C LYS A 113 -11.32 -10.13 -7.66
N ALA A 114 -11.63 -8.91 -8.07
CA ALA A 114 -12.45 -8.00 -7.28
C ALA A 114 -13.87 -8.57 -6.99
N ALA A 115 -14.29 -9.60 -7.74
CA ALA A 115 -15.52 -10.36 -7.50
C ALA A 115 -15.41 -11.41 -6.38
N GLU A 116 -14.19 -11.74 -5.91
CA GLU A 116 -13.98 -12.56 -4.72
C GLU A 116 -13.93 -11.62 -3.52
N GLY A 117 -15.01 -11.57 -2.72
CA GLY A 117 -15.33 -10.58 -1.67
C GLY A 117 -14.27 -10.29 -0.58
N HIS A 118 -13.08 -9.90 -0.99
CA HIS A 118 -11.97 -9.44 -0.19
C HIS A 118 -11.98 -7.91 -0.23
N SER A 119 -11.87 -7.33 0.95
CA SER A 119 -11.73 -5.89 1.10
C SER A 119 -10.48 -5.49 0.32
N GLY A 120 -10.58 -4.67 -0.73
CA GLY A 120 -9.43 -4.26 -1.56
C GLY A 120 -8.45 -3.33 -0.83
N ILE A 121 -8.23 -3.56 0.47
CA ILE A 121 -7.48 -2.71 1.39
C ILE A 121 -6.00 -2.72 1.00
N LEU A 122 -5.41 -3.89 0.75
CA LEU A 122 -4.01 -3.97 0.33
C LEU A 122 -3.74 -3.12 -0.92
N ILE A 123 -4.55 -3.30 -1.97
CA ILE A 123 -4.41 -2.55 -3.22
C ILE A 123 -4.63 -1.05 -2.98
N THR A 124 -5.65 -0.69 -2.20
CA THR A 124 -5.97 0.71 -1.88
C THR A 124 -4.81 1.37 -1.13
N CYS A 125 -4.29 0.73 -0.09
CA CYS A 125 -3.15 1.22 0.68
C CYS A 125 -1.89 1.33 -0.18
N THR A 126 -1.63 0.36 -1.06
CA THR A 126 -0.50 0.42 -2.01
C THR A 126 -0.62 1.62 -2.94
N ARG A 127 -1.78 1.82 -3.58
CA ARG A 127 -2.01 2.94 -4.48
C ARG A 127 -1.90 4.29 -3.77
N VAL A 128 -2.47 4.41 -2.56
CA VAL A 128 -2.34 5.63 -1.74
C VAL A 128 -0.89 5.87 -1.33
N PHE A 129 -0.13 4.83 -1.01
CA PHE A 129 1.29 4.93 -0.68
C PHE A 129 2.12 5.46 -1.87
N ILE A 130 1.91 4.90 -3.06
CA ILE A 130 2.55 5.37 -4.31
C ILE A 130 2.20 6.84 -4.58
N MET A 131 0.93 7.19 -4.45
CA MET A 131 0.44 8.55 -4.64
C MET A 131 1.04 9.53 -3.62
N ALA A 132 1.18 9.09 -2.36
CA ALA A 132 1.78 9.89 -1.29
C ALA A 132 3.27 10.13 -1.53
N GLU A 133 3.99 9.17 -2.11
CA GLU A 133 5.37 9.35 -2.54
C GLU A 133 5.45 10.34 -3.70
N LYS A 134 4.63 10.16 -4.73
CA LYS A 134 4.56 11.05 -5.91
C LYS A 134 4.33 12.52 -5.51
N TYR A 135 3.46 12.75 -4.52
CA TYR A 135 3.08 14.07 -4.06
C TYR A 135 3.85 14.57 -2.83
N ASP A 136 4.90 13.87 -2.40
CA ASP A 136 5.73 14.22 -1.24
C ASP A 136 4.87 14.54 0.01
N ILE A 137 4.05 13.58 0.43
CA ILE A 137 3.19 13.67 1.62
C ILE A 137 3.58 12.55 2.62
N PRO A 138 4.62 12.75 3.44
CA PRO A 138 5.17 11.71 4.32
C PRO A 138 4.15 11.14 5.33
N ASP A 139 3.27 11.98 5.88
CA ASP A 139 2.28 11.53 6.86
C ASP A 139 1.24 10.58 6.24
N LEU A 140 0.82 10.84 5.00
CA LEU A 140 -0.06 9.95 4.24
C LEU A 140 0.65 8.64 3.90
N LYS A 141 1.93 8.72 3.52
CA LYS A 141 2.77 7.56 3.21
C LYS A 141 2.89 6.63 4.43
N ASN A 142 3.17 7.19 5.60
CA ASN A 142 3.23 6.45 6.87
C ASN A 142 1.87 5.85 7.26
N LEU A 143 0.79 6.63 7.14
CA LEU A 143 -0.56 6.13 7.44
C LEU A 143 -0.96 4.97 6.51
N ALA A 144 -0.65 5.06 5.22
CA ALA A 144 -0.90 4.00 4.26
C ALA A 144 -0.13 2.72 4.60
N LYS A 145 1.14 2.84 5.00
CA LYS A 145 1.95 1.72 5.51
C LYS A 145 1.31 1.07 6.74
N THR A 146 0.91 1.86 7.75
CA THR A 146 0.29 1.31 8.96
C THR A 146 -1.02 0.57 8.66
N LYS A 147 -1.85 1.10 7.75
CA LYS A 147 -3.08 0.41 7.34
C LYS A 147 -2.80 -0.85 6.52
N PHE A 148 -1.76 -0.83 5.69
CA PHE A 148 -1.29 -1.99 4.96
C PHE A 148 -0.80 -3.11 5.90
N GLU A 149 0.01 -2.79 6.90
CA GLU A 149 0.48 -3.73 7.93
C GLU A 149 -0.67 -4.37 8.69
N GLY A 150 -1.71 -3.59 9.02
CA GLY A 150 -2.94 -4.12 9.62
C GLY A 150 -3.65 -5.12 8.71
N ALA A 151 -3.82 -4.77 7.43
CA ALA A 151 -4.56 -5.58 6.47
C ALA A 151 -3.83 -6.86 6.05
N ILE A 152 -2.51 -6.78 5.84
CA ILE A 152 -1.73 -7.91 5.31
C ILE A 152 -1.70 -9.09 6.27
N SER A 153 -1.81 -8.84 7.58
CA SER A 153 -1.96 -9.91 8.59
C SER A 153 -3.17 -10.82 8.36
N THR A 154 -4.20 -10.33 7.66
CA THR A 154 -5.44 -11.06 7.35
C THR A 154 -5.62 -11.39 5.87
N GLU A 155 -5.09 -10.55 4.97
CA GLU A 155 -5.30 -10.63 3.52
C GLU A 155 -4.10 -11.18 2.74
N TRP A 156 -3.04 -11.65 3.41
CA TRP A 156 -1.84 -12.18 2.74
C TRP A 156 -2.16 -13.32 1.76
N ASN A 157 -3.17 -14.16 2.05
CA ASN A 157 -3.54 -15.30 1.21
C ASN A 157 -4.54 -14.96 0.09
N THR A 158 -4.53 -13.71 -0.37
CA THR A 158 -5.43 -13.23 -1.41
C THR A 158 -4.65 -12.80 -2.64
N CYS A 159 -5.35 -12.65 -3.76
CA CYS A 159 -4.76 -12.09 -4.99
C CYS A 159 -4.28 -10.64 -4.80
N ALA A 160 -4.86 -9.93 -3.83
CA ALA A 160 -4.55 -8.54 -3.54
C ALA A 160 -3.08 -8.37 -3.15
N LEU A 161 -2.47 -9.34 -2.44
CA LEU A 161 -1.04 -9.30 -2.13
C LEU A 161 -0.18 -9.33 -3.40
N SER A 162 -0.53 -10.19 -4.37
CA SER A 162 0.23 -10.32 -5.63
C SER A 162 0.10 -9.06 -6.48
N VAL A 163 -1.11 -8.50 -6.57
CA VAL A 163 -1.36 -7.23 -7.28
C VAL A 163 -0.60 -6.08 -6.61
N SER A 164 -0.65 -6.00 -5.28
CA SER A 164 0.07 -4.99 -4.50
C SER A 164 1.59 -5.09 -4.69
N LEU A 165 2.18 -6.29 -4.61
CA LEU A 165 3.62 -6.49 -4.85
C LEU A 165 4.02 -6.03 -6.25
N ARG A 166 3.23 -6.37 -7.28
CA ARG A 166 3.50 -5.92 -8.64
C ARG A 166 3.49 -4.39 -8.76
N LEU A 167 2.44 -3.74 -8.27
CA LEU A 167 2.34 -2.27 -8.26
C LEU A 167 3.50 -1.61 -7.51
N MET A 168 3.94 -2.17 -6.38
CA MET A 168 5.07 -1.62 -5.64
C MET A 168 6.37 -1.67 -6.44
N TYR A 169 6.66 -2.79 -7.10
CA TYR A 169 7.90 -2.95 -7.85
C TYR A 169 7.89 -2.17 -9.18
N ASP A 170 6.71 -1.97 -9.78
CA ASP A 170 6.56 -1.24 -11.04
C ASP A 170 6.60 0.29 -10.83
N GLU A 171 5.97 0.81 -9.77
CA GLU A 171 5.75 2.27 -9.60
C GLU A 171 6.70 2.93 -8.58
N LEU A 172 7.21 2.21 -7.58
CA LEU A 172 8.09 2.79 -6.57
C LEU A 172 9.56 2.64 -6.95
N PRO A 173 10.40 3.66 -6.69
CA PRO A 173 11.84 3.54 -6.92
C PRO A 173 12.44 2.40 -6.08
N GLU A 174 13.57 1.86 -6.52
CA GLU A 174 14.28 0.77 -5.81
C GLU A 174 14.69 1.18 -4.39
N SER A 175 14.96 2.46 -4.17
CA SER A 175 15.33 3.01 -2.86
C SER A 175 14.17 3.01 -1.86
N ASP A 176 12.92 3.05 -2.32
CA ASP A 176 11.76 3.04 -1.44
C ASP A 176 11.29 1.61 -1.17
N ARG A 177 11.89 1.04 -0.13
CA ARG A 177 11.60 -0.33 0.32
C ARG A 177 10.60 -0.42 1.47
N LEU A 178 10.09 0.70 1.98
CA LEU A 178 9.33 0.73 3.24
C LEU A 178 8.10 -0.18 3.24
N ILE A 179 7.32 -0.17 2.16
CA ILE A 179 6.14 -1.05 2.02
C ILE A 179 6.49 -2.37 1.31
N LYS A 180 7.53 -2.37 0.47
CA LYS A 180 8.05 -3.57 -0.21
C LYS A 180 8.52 -4.61 0.83
N ASP A 181 9.33 -4.18 1.79
CA ASP A 181 9.89 -5.05 2.83
C ASP A 181 8.78 -5.70 3.67
N VAL A 182 7.75 -4.93 4.05
CA VAL A 182 6.58 -5.44 4.78
C VAL A 182 5.85 -6.51 3.96
N ALA A 183 5.61 -6.26 2.67
CA ALA A 183 4.92 -7.21 1.80
C ALA A 183 5.75 -8.48 1.55
N ILE A 184 7.06 -8.32 1.35
CA ILE A 184 8.01 -9.42 1.13
C ILE A 184 8.17 -10.28 2.39
N GLU A 185 8.23 -9.68 3.57
CA GLU A 185 8.33 -10.40 4.84
C GLU A 185 7.07 -11.24 5.11
N ALA A 186 5.89 -10.67 4.85
CA ALA A 186 4.63 -11.41 4.93
C ALA A 186 4.59 -12.56 3.91
N ALA A 187 5.03 -12.30 2.67
CA ALA A 187 5.08 -13.34 1.64
C ALA A 187 6.07 -14.47 1.99
N ALA A 188 7.25 -14.13 2.53
CA ALA A 188 8.25 -15.09 2.95
C ALA A 188 7.79 -15.96 4.11
N SER A 189 7.06 -15.36 5.07
CA SER A 189 6.49 -16.07 6.23
C SER A 189 5.44 -17.10 5.83
N HIS A 190 4.74 -16.88 4.70
CA HIS A 190 3.68 -17.73 4.18
C HIS A 190 4.02 -18.32 2.80
N VAL A 191 5.32 -18.46 2.49
CA VAL A 191 5.78 -18.83 1.14
C VAL A 191 5.29 -20.21 0.71
N LYS A 192 5.06 -21.13 1.66
CA LYS A 192 4.58 -22.49 1.36
C LYS A 192 3.18 -22.44 0.79
N GLU A 193 2.28 -21.71 1.43
CA GLU A 193 0.91 -21.54 0.97
C GLU A 193 0.85 -20.70 -0.31
N LEU A 194 1.67 -19.65 -0.41
CA LEU A 194 1.68 -18.75 -1.56
C LEU A 194 2.25 -19.39 -2.83
N THR A 195 3.23 -20.29 -2.72
CA THR A 195 3.81 -20.97 -3.89
C THR A 195 2.81 -21.89 -4.58
N ASP A 196 1.85 -22.44 -3.84
CA ASP A 196 0.75 -23.24 -4.39
C ASP A 196 -0.31 -22.38 -5.11
N ARG A 197 -0.33 -21.06 -4.87
CA ARG A 197 -1.19 -20.13 -5.62
C ARG A 197 -0.57 -19.81 -6.97
N GLY A 198 -1.27 -20.18 -8.04
CA GLY A 198 -0.81 -19.97 -9.42
C GLY A 198 -0.47 -18.50 -9.74
N GLU A 199 -1.17 -17.56 -9.11
CA GLU A 199 -1.01 -16.12 -9.31
C GLU A 199 0.32 -15.59 -8.75
N PHE A 200 0.65 -15.97 -7.51
CA PHE A 200 1.90 -15.57 -6.88
C PHE A 200 3.09 -16.25 -7.55
N ALA A 201 2.93 -17.54 -7.92
CA ALA A 201 3.94 -18.25 -8.70
C ALA A 201 4.15 -17.63 -10.10
N ALA A 202 3.11 -17.10 -10.74
CA ALA A 202 3.23 -16.35 -11.99
C ALA A 202 3.95 -15.02 -11.78
N LEU A 203 3.61 -14.26 -10.74
CA LEU A 203 4.28 -13.02 -10.37
C LEU A 203 5.79 -13.22 -10.18
N CYS A 204 6.20 -14.23 -9.43
CA CYS A 204 7.62 -14.55 -9.21
C CYS A 204 8.35 -14.99 -10.49
N ARG A 205 7.63 -15.57 -11.47
CA ARG A 205 8.20 -15.92 -12.78
C ARG A 205 8.35 -14.71 -13.70
N GLU A 206 7.42 -13.77 -13.62
CA GLU A 206 7.43 -12.55 -14.42
C GLU A 206 8.43 -11.52 -13.89
N ASN A 207 8.55 -11.39 -12.57
CA ASN A 207 9.44 -10.45 -11.91
C ASN A 207 10.43 -11.19 -10.99
N GLY A 208 11.65 -11.36 -11.50
CA GLY A 208 12.73 -12.06 -10.80
C GLY A 208 13.22 -11.33 -9.54
N ASP A 209 13.07 -10.01 -9.45
CA ASP A 209 13.48 -9.24 -8.28
C ASP A 209 12.56 -9.50 -7.09
N ILE A 210 11.25 -9.63 -7.34
CA ILE A 210 10.28 -10.07 -6.32
C ILE A 210 10.66 -11.46 -5.81
N ALA A 211 10.92 -12.40 -6.72
CA ALA A 211 11.30 -13.76 -6.34
C ALA A 211 12.61 -13.80 -5.54
N LEU A 212 13.60 -13.01 -5.95
CA LEU A 212 14.89 -12.90 -5.27
C LEU A 212 14.74 -12.30 -3.87
N ASP A 213 13.93 -11.27 -3.70
CA ASP A 213 13.72 -10.63 -2.40
C ASP A 213 12.92 -11.51 -1.44
N VAL A 214 11.91 -12.24 -1.93
CA VAL A 214 11.23 -13.29 -1.16
C VAL A 214 12.22 -14.37 -0.73
N LEU A 215 13.09 -14.84 -1.62
CA LEU A 215 14.08 -15.86 -1.31
C LEU A 215 15.10 -15.39 -0.26
N LYS A 216 15.58 -14.14 -0.36
CA LYS A 216 16.44 -13.52 0.66
C LYS A 216 15.73 -13.45 2.01
N ALA A 217 14.47 -13.01 2.03
CA ALA A 217 13.68 -12.94 3.25
C ALA A 217 13.48 -14.33 3.88
N CYS A 218 13.16 -15.36 3.08
CA CYS A 218 13.09 -16.74 3.56
C CYS A 218 14.42 -17.22 4.16
N SER A 219 15.56 -16.87 3.54
CA SER A 219 16.88 -17.24 4.04
C SER A 219 17.19 -16.59 5.39
N ASN A 220 16.79 -15.33 5.57
CA ASN A 220 16.95 -14.63 6.85
C ASN A 220 16.10 -15.27 7.96
N LEU A 221 14.85 -15.66 7.65
CA LEU A 221 14.00 -16.38 8.60
C LEU A 221 14.61 -17.73 9.04
N LEU A 222 15.32 -18.43 8.14
CA LEU A 222 16.04 -19.65 8.47
C LEU A 222 17.28 -19.38 9.33
N ALA A 223 17.98 -18.27 9.11
CA ALA A 223 19.13 -17.87 9.92
C ALA A 223 18.73 -17.52 11.36
N ASP A 224 17.56 -16.90 11.56
CA ASP A 224 17.05 -16.56 12.90
C ASP A 224 16.67 -17.79 13.73
N HIS A 225 16.29 -18.90 13.09
CA HIS A 225 16.09 -20.20 13.75
C HIS A 225 17.40 -20.96 14.03
N GLY A 226 18.55 -20.47 13.53
CA GLY A 226 19.88 -21.06 13.71
C GLY A 226 20.72 -20.41 14.81
N GLY A 227 20.17 -19.47 15.58
CA GLY A 227 20.91 -18.78 16.65
C GLY A 227 21.36 -19.74 17.76
N ASN A 228 22.66 -20.05 17.82
CA ASN A 228 23.26 -20.72 18.97
C ASN A 228 22.89 -19.98 20.26
N CYS A 229 22.26 -20.66 21.23
CA CYS A 229 22.02 -20.08 22.55
C CYS A 229 23.36 -19.67 23.18
N THR A 230 23.54 -18.40 23.47
CA THR A 230 24.72 -17.88 24.20
C THR A 230 24.56 -17.99 25.72
N CYS A 231 23.51 -18.68 26.18
CA CYS A 231 23.23 -18.88 27.59
C CYS A 231 24.29 -19.78 28.25
N TYR A 232 25.07 -19.20 29.18
CA TYR A 232 26.09 -19.93 29.94
C TYR A 232 25.43 -21.01 30.80
N GLY A 233 25.68 -22.30 30.50
CA GLY A 233 25.11 -23.43 31.24
C GLY A 233 23.73 -23.92 30.75
N ALA A 234 23.43 -23.79 29.46
CA ALA A 234 22.16 -24.19 28.85
C ALA A 234 21.73 -25.63 29.19
N GLN A 235 20.57 -25.79 29.84
CA GLN A 235 19.84 -27.07 29.88
C GLN A 235 18.77 -27.05 28.78
N HIS A 236 18.99 -27.86 27.75
CA HIS A 236 18.05 -28.02 26.64
C HIS A 236 16.91 -28.95 27.07
N ALA A 237 15.66 -28.54 26.82
CA ALA A 237 14.50 -29.37 27.08
C ALA A 237 13.83 -29.75 25.75
N THR A 238 13.47 -31.02 25.62
CA THR A 238 12.67 -31.53 24.51
C THR A 238 11.20 -31.57 24.93
N TYR A 239 10.31 -31.18 24.03
CA TYR A 239 8.88 -31.46 24.19
C TYR A 239 8.32 -32.00 22.88
N GLY A 240 7.75 -33.20 22.93
CA GLY A 240 7.16 -33.88 21.76
C GLY A 240 7.36 -35.40 21.80
N SER A 241 6.27 -36.15 21.73
CA SER A 241 6.28 -37.61 21.57
C SER A 241 6.34 -37.99 20.09
N TYR A 242 7.43 -38.67 19.70
CA TYR A 242 7.64 -39.44 18.48
C TYR A 242 7.37 -38.74 17.13
N SER A 243 8.32 -37.89 16.69
CA SER A 243 8.88 -37.81 15.31
C SER A 243 9.45 -36.43 14.92
N ARG A 244 9.24 -35.39 15.74
CA ARG A 244 9.98 -34.11 15.67
C ARG A 244 10.28 -33.62 17.09
N SER A 245 11.54 -33.71 17.50
CA SER A 245 11.99 -33.19 18.79
C SER A 245 12.31 -31.71 18.65
N ASN A 246 11.33 -30.83 18.86
CA ASN A 246 11.62 -29.41 19.03
C ASN A 246 12.36 -29.23 20.36
N GLN A 247 13.56 -28.65 20.30
CA GLN A 247 14.31 -28.28 21.49
C GLN A 247 14.01 -26.83 21.82
N TYR A 248 13.96 -26.46 23.10
CA TYR A 248 13.92 -25.05 23.48
C TYR A 248 14.84 -24.79 24.67
N CYS A 249 15.35 -23.58 24.77
CA CYS A 249 16.17 -23.16 25.89
C CYS A 249 15.26 -22.77 27.05
N ARG A 250 15.42 -23.44 28.20
CA ARG A 250 14.68 -23.10 29.43
C ARG A 250 15.00 -21.72 29.99
N ASN A 251 16.12 -21.11 29.60
CA ASN A 251 16.61 -19.86 30.18
C ASN A 251 16.20 -18.62 29.38
N CYS A 252 16.08 -18.72 28.06
CA CYS A 252 15.68 -17.60 27.19
C CYS A 252 14.40 -17.85 26.38
N GLY A 253 13.84 -19.06 26.42
CA GLY A 253 12.62 -19.40 25.70
C GLY A 253 12.79 -19.57 24.18
N SER A 254 14.01 -19.46 23.67
CA SER A 254 14.30 -19.66 22.24
C SER A 254 14.03 -21.10 21.84
N TYR A 255 13.30 -21.29 20.74
CA TYR A 255 13.03 -22.58 20.13
C TYR A 255 14.09 -22.90 19.07
N PHE A 256 14.51 -24.16 19.03
CA PHE A 256 15.43 -24.75 18.08
C PHE A 256 14.71 -25.86 17.31
N SER A 257 14.89 -25.86 16.00
CA SER A 257 14.30 -26.84 15.08
C SER A 257 15.13 -28.12 15.04
#